data_AF-A0A3D4ZQZ6-F1
#
_entry.id   AF-A0A3D4ZQZ6-F1
#
_cell.length_a   1.000
_cell.length_b   1.000
_cell.length_c   1.000
_cell.angle_alpha   90.00
_cell.angle_beta   90.00
_cell.angle_gamma   90.00
#
_symmetry.space_group_name_H-M   'P 1'
#
loop_
_entity.id
_entity.type
_entity.pdbx_description
1 polymer ?
#
loop_
_entity_poly.entity_id
_entity_poly.type
_entity_poly.pdbx_seq_one_letter_code
_entity_poly.pdbx_strand_id
1 'polypeptide(L)'
;MWGYFGGHTTVLRYFLGSRQLMPPGNLSNYSVLSTMDWLTDGYFSAQTGYIIENQKLAADFKLPPRAVTITILVAFILGCILAYNLNLGSYYRYGALVLHGGTTNGGYNVRNAVSNWTDSSTMMNAGALPSLHEGYAMIAGVLLTIGLVAARWRWLRVPFNPIGYVACIQYGYALWGPFMVTWILKTVAHRLGGARLYRQLM
;
A
#
# COMPACT_ATOMS: atom_id res chain seq x y z
N MET A 1 -13.49 1.87 3.85
CA MET A 1 -12.34 2.64 4.34
C MET A 1 -11.10 2.11 3.63
N TRP A 2 -10.62 2.78 2.58
CA TRP A 2 -9.28 2.49 2.05
C TRP A 2 -8.30 2.72 3.19
N GLY A 3 -7.58 1.66 3.59
CA GLY A 3 -6.94 1.59 4.90
C GLY A 3 -5.91 2.70 5.06
N TYR A 4 -6.04 3.47 6.14
CA TYR A 4 -4.93 4.25 6.66
C TYR A 4 -3.89 3.26 7.17
N PHE A 5 -2.91 2.97 6.30
CA PHE A 5 -1.76 2.19 6.67
C PHE A 5 -0.84 3.17 7.38
N GLY A 6 -0.89 3.15 8.72
CA GLY A 6 0.05 3.90 9.54
C GLY A 6 1.44 3.79 8.93
N GLY A 7 2.00 4.93 8.55
CA GLY A 7 3.21 4.98 7.75
C GLY A 7 4.40 4.41 8.50
N HIS A 8 5.57 4.51 7.89
CA HIS A 8 6.84 4.15 8.54
C HIS A 8 7.00 4.80 9.94
N THR A 9 6.41 5.98 10.17
CA THR A 9 6.32 6.61 11.49
C THR A 9 5.62 5.75 12.55
N THR A 10 4.47 5.17 12.23
CA THR A 10 3.68 4.31 13.13
C THR A 10 4.43 3.04 13.47
N VAL A 11 5.04 2.39 12.48
CA VAL A 11 5.87 1.20 12.70
C VAL A 11 7.03 1.52 13.64
N LEU A 12 7.74 2.62 13.40
CA LEU A 12 8.86 3.04 14.26
C LEU A 12 8.40 3.33 15.70
N ARG A 13 7.19 3.90 15.89
CA ARG A 13 6.61 4.13 17.22
C ARG A 13 6.39 2.83 17.98
N TYR A 14 5.92 1.76 17.33
CA TYR A 14 5.66 0.47 17.97
C TYR A 14 6.93 -0.15 18.59
N PHE A 15 8.09 0.04 17.96
CA PHE A 15 9.36 -0.54 18.42
C PHE A 15 10.18 0.41 19.30
N LEU A 16 10.28 1.69 18.94
CA LEU A 16 11.19 2.65 19.57
C LEU A 16 10.51 3.54 20.63
N GLY A 17 9.18 3.62 20.59
CA GLY A 17 8.39 4.55 21.43
C GLY A 17 8.52 6.01 21.00
N SER A 18 7.73 6.88 21.62
CA SER A 18 7.70 8.30 21.24
C SER A 18 8.98 9.04 21.61
N ARG A 19 9.65 8.64 22.69
CA ARG A 19 10.76 9.40 23.30
C ARG A 19 12.04 9.39 22.46
N GLN A 20 12.26 8.33 21.68
CA GLN A 20 13.41 8.26 20.76
C GLN A 20 13.16 9.00 19.45
N LEU A 21 11.89 9.07 19.01
CA LEU A 21 11.48 9.75 17.78
C LEU A 21 11.24 11.25 18.00
N MET A 22 10.93 11.64 19.24
CA MET A 22 10.59 13.00 19.62
C MET A 22 11.12 13.33 21.02
N PRO A 23 12.15 14.19 21.13
CA PRO A 23 12.55 14.74 22.41
C PRO A 23 11.36 15.47 23.08
N PRO A 24 11.26 15.46 24.42
CA PRO A 24 10.18 16.16 25.11
C PRO A 24 10.07 17.62 24.67
N GLY A 25 8.88 18.04 24.21
CA GLY A 25 8.62 19.41 23.78
C GLY A 25 9.12 19.80 22.38
N ASN A 26 9.68 18.87 21.58
CA ASN A 26 10.15 19.18 20.22
C ASN A 26 9.61 18.19 19.16
N LEU A 27 8.65 18.64 18.36
CA LEU A 27 8.00 17.90 17.28
C LEU A 27 8.78 17.86 15.95
N SER A 28 9.90 18.59 15.83
CA SER A 28 10.59 18.80 14.54
C SER A 28 10.93 17.48 13.83
N ASN A 29 11.61 16.56 14.51
CA ASN A 29 12.04 15.29 13.91
C ASN A 29 10.84 14.43 13.50
N TYR A 30 9.82 14.38 14.37
CA TYR A 30 8.61 13.61 14.11
C TYR A 30 7.80 14.19 12.94
N SER A 31 7.71 15.52 12.84
CA SER A 31 6.99 16.20 11.77
C SER A 31 7.63 15.97 10.40
N VAL A 32 8.96 16.02 10.30
CA VAL A 32 9.71 15.70 9.07
C VAL A 32 9.45 14.25 8.66
N LEU A 33 9.53 13.31 9.62
CA LEU A 33 9.27 11.89 9.35
C LEU A 33 7.82 11.67 8.88
N SER A 34 6.82 12.30 9.54
CA SER A 34 5.41 12.20 9.12
C SER A 34 5.15 12.80 7.75
N THR A 35 5.93 13.83 7.37
CA THR A 35 5.83 14.41 6.03
C THR A 35 6.32 13.43 4.96
N MET A 36 7.12 12.42 5.31
CA MET A 36 7.59 11.37 4.40
C MET A 36 6.65 10.17 4.33
N ASP A 37 5.50 10.17 5.04
CA ASP A 37 4.59 9.01 5.06
C ASP A 37 4.00 8.68 3.69
N TRP A 38 3.98 9.63 2.75
CA TRP A 38 3.59 9.39 1.35
C TRP A 38 4.46 8.35 0.64
N LEU A 39 5.71 8.13 1.08
CA LEU A 39 6.57 7.07 0.54
C LEU A 39 5.99 5.68 0.79
N THR A 40 5.28 5.52 1.90
CA THR A 40 4.58 4.28 2.25
C THR A 40 3.26 4.12 1.49
N ASP A 41 2.56 5.22 1.20
CA ASP A 41 1.26 5.22 0.50
C ASP A 41 1.37 5.15 -1.03
N GLY A 42 2.51 5.48 -1.62
CA GLY A 42 2.63 5.66 -3.08
C GLY A 42 2.60 4.39 -3.95
N TYR A 43 2.19 3.23 -3.42
CA TYR A 43 2.13 1.95 -4.12
C TYR A 43 3.42 1.55 -4.88
N PHE A 44 4.57 2.15 -4.57
CA PHE A 44 5.79 2.03 -5.35
C PHE A 44 6.24 0.57 -5.54
N SER A 45 6.11 -0.25 -4.50
CA SER A 45 6.43 -1.68 -4.53
C SER A 45 5.51 -2.49 -5.46
N ALA A 46 4.22 -2.14 -5.53
CA ALA A 46 3.28 -2.76 -6.46
C ALA A 46 3.57 -2.36 -7.92
N GLN A 47 3.99 -1.12 -8.14
CA GLN A 47 4.28 -0.60 -9.48
C GLN A 47 5.61 -1.13 -10.05
N THR A 48 6.53 -1.64 -9.20
CA THR A 48 7.81 -2.21 -9.66
C THR A 48 7.66 -3.39 -10.61
N GLY A 49 6.54 -4.13 -10.55
CA GLY A 49 6.24 -5.22 -11.48
C GLY A 49 6.21 -4.75 -12.93
N TYR A 50 5.58 -3.60 -13.19
CA TYR A 50 5.53 -3.00 -14.52
C TYR A 50 6.91 -2.63 -15.06
N ILE A 51 7.83 -2.21 -14.18
CA ILE A 51 9.20 -1.89 -14.59
C ILE A 51 9.90 -3.16 -15.09
N ILE A 52 9.76 -4.28 -14.38
CA ILE A 52 10.36 -5.56 -14.76
C ILE A 52 9.78 -6.07 -16.08
N GLU A 53 8.46 -6.00 -16.26
CA GLU A 53 7.79 -6.38 -17.50
C GLU A 53 8.24 -5.52 -18.69
N ASN A 54 8.36 -4.20 -18.49
CA ASN A 54 8.89 -3.29 -19.52
C ASN A 54 10.34 -3.61 -19.89
N GLN A 55 11.18 -3.99 -18.93
CA GLN A 55 12.56 -4.41 -19.21
C GLN A 55 12.61 -5.74 -19.96
N LYS A 56 11.71 -6.68 -19.64
CA LYS A 56 11.59 -7.94 -20.39
C LYS A 56 11.12 -7.70 -21.83
N LEU A 57 10.12 -6.85 -22.02
CA LEU A 57 9.64 -6.46 -23.34
C LEU A 57 10.75 -5.80 -24.15
N ALA A 58 11.51 -4.89 -23.53
CA ALA A 58 12.65 -4.26 -24.17
C ALA A 58 13.71 -5.26 -24.63
N ALA A 59 14.00 -6.28 -23.83
CA ALA A 59 14.92 -7.35 -24.21
C ALA A 59 14.39 -8.16 -25.41
N ASP A 60 13.10 -8.49 -25.42
CA ASP A 60 12.47 -9.25 -26.51
C ASP A 60 12.48 -8.47 -27.85
N PHE A 61 12.34 -7.14 -27.79
CA PHE A 61 12.46 -6.25 -28.94
C PHE A 61 13.88 -5.75 -29.22
N LYS A 62 14.89 -6.25 -28.49
CA LYS A 62 16.31 -5.85 -28.61
C LYS A 62 16.53 -4.33 -28.49
N LEU A 63 15.71 -3.65 -27.69
CA LEU A 63 15.89 -2.24 -27.39
C LEU A 63 17.09 -2.04 -26.46
N PRO A 64 17.87 -0.96 -26.62
CA PRO A 64 18.98 -0.67 -25.73
C PRO A 64 18.45 -0.36 -24.31
N PRO A 65 18.95 -1.04 -23.25
CA PRO A 65 18.44 -0.87 -21.88
C PRO A 65 18.46 0.57 -21.40
N ARG A 66 19.50 1.32 -21.78
CA ARG A 66 19.64 2.75 -21.43
C ARG A 66 18.51 3.60 -21.98
N ALA A 67 18.06 3.35 -23.21
CA ALA A 67 16.97 4.12 -23.79
C ALA A 67 15.66 3.88 -23.02
N VAL A 68 15.40 2.63 -22.62
CA VAL A 68 14.21 2.27 -21.84
C VAL A 68 14.24 2.94 -20.47
N THR A 69 15.38 2.90 -19.77
CA THR A 69 15.54 3.59 -18.48
C THR A 69 15.34 5.10 -18.62
N ILE A 70 15.94 5.72 -19.65
CA ILE A 70 15.77 7.16 -19.90
C ILE A 70 14.30 7.48 -20.20
N THR A 71 13.63 6.69 -21.03
CA THR A 71 12.20 6.89 -21.33
C THR A 71 11.34 6.79 -20.06
N ILE A 72 11.61 5.82 -19.19
CA ILE A 72 10.90 5.68 -17.90
C ILE A 72 11.15 6.92 -17.02
N LEU A 73 12.40 7.40 -16.93
CA LEU A 73 12.74 8.59 -16.15
C LEU A 73 12.07 9.85 -16.70
N VAL A 74 12.07 10.04 -18.02
CA VAL A 74 11.42 11.18 -18.68
C VAL A 74 9.91 11.11 -18.47
N ALA A 75 9.29 9.94 -18.68
CA ALA A 75 7.87 9.73 -18.43
C ALA A 75 7.48 10.00 -16.98
N PHE A 76 8.34 9.60 -16.03
CA PHE A 76 8.15 9.90 -14.60
C PHE A 76 8.18 11.41 -14.33
N ILE A 77 9.21 12.12 -14.82
CA ILE A 77 9.32 13.58 -14.62
C ILE A 77 8.13 14.32 -15.24
N LEU A 78 7.78 13.99 -16.49
CA LEU A 78 6.62 14.58 -17.15
C LEU A 78 5.31 14.26 -16.41
N GLY A 79 5.17 13.03 -15.95
CA GLY A 79 4.06 12.58 -15.12
C GLY A 79 3.95 13.38 -13.83
N CYS A 80 5.05 13.63 -13.12
CA CYS A 80 5.08 14.45 -11.92
C CYS A 80 4.66 15.89 -12.20
N ILE A 81 5.18 16.52 -13.27
CA ILE A 81 4.83 17.89 -13.64
C ILE A 81 3.34 17.99 -13.96
N LEU A 82 2.83 17.08 -14.79
CA LEU A 82 1.41 17.06 -15.16
C LEU A 82 0.51 16.79 -13.95
N ALA A 83 0.84 15.79 -13.14
CA ALA A 83 0.10 15.45 -11.94
C ALA A 83 0.06 16.61 -10.94
N TYR A 84 1.18 17.31 -10.75
CA TYR A 84 1.26 18.48 -9.87
C TYR A 84 0.35 19.62 -10.36
N ASN A 85 0.46 19.99 -11.63
CA ASN A 85 -0.36 21.05 -12.20
C ASN A 85 -1.86 20.73 -12.16
N LEU A 86 -2.24 19.49 -12.49
CA LEU A 86 -3.64 19.07 -12.49
C LEU A 86 -4.21 18.99 -11.06
N ASN A 87 -3.48 18.42 -10.10
CA ASN A 87 -3.95 18.34 -8.72
C ASN A 87 -4.04 19.73 -8.09
N LEU A 88 -3.00 20.55 -8.23
CA LEU A 88 -2.97 21.88 -7.64
C LEU A 88 -4.03 22.79 -8.26
N GLY A 89 -4.17 22.78 -9.60
CA GLY A 89 -5.22 23.52 -10.30
C GLY A 89 -6.63 23.07 -9.86
N SER A 90 -6.83 21.77 -9.69
CA SER A 90 -8.11 21.25 -9.20
C SER A 90 -8.38 21.63 -7.74
N TYR A 91 -7.36 21.66 -6.89
CA TYR A 91 -7.48 22.10 -5.49
C TYR A 91 -7.84 23.57 -5.38
N TYR A 92 -7.24 24.44 -6.19
CA TYR A 92 -7.59 25.86 -6.18
C TYR A 92 -8.97 26.12 -6.78
N ARG A 93 -9.40 25.35 -7.77
CA ARG A 93 -10.69 25.56 -8.45
C ARG A 93 -11.89 25.02 -7.67
N TYR A 94 -11.74 23.86 -7.05
CA TYR A 94 -12.86 23.14 -6.42
C TYR A 94 -12.72 22.99 -4.90
N GLY A 95 -11.57 23.37 -4.34
CA GLY A 95 -11.25 23.20 -2.93
C GLY A 95 -10.73 21.80 -2.61
N ALA A 96 -9.57 21.73 -1.97
CA ALA A 96 -8.95 20.46 -1.57
C ALA A 96 -9.80 19.64 -0.58
N LEU A 97 -10.66 20.30 0.21
CA LEU A 97 -11.56 19.64 1.16
C LEU A 97 -12.63 18.79 0.46
N VAL A 98 -13.14 19.27 -0.69
CA VAL A 98 -14.28 18.65 -1.39
C VAL A 98 -13.82 17.58 -2.38
N LEU A 99 -12.69 17.81 -3.05
CA LEU A 99 -12.25 17.01 -4.19
C LEU A 99 -11.86 15.56 -3.85
N HIS A 100 -11.50 15.28 -2.59
CA HIS A 100 -11.06 13.96 -2.13
C HIS A 100 -12.16 13.16 -1.40
N GLY A 101 -13.43 13.43 -1.74
CA GLY A 101 -14.58 12.72 -1.17
C GLY A 101 -14.96 13.17 0.24
N GLY A 102 -14.35 14.26 0.73
CA GLY A 102 -14.81 14.95 1.92
C GLY A 102 -15.92 15.91 1.53
N THR A 103 -16.98 16.03 2.32
CA THR A 103 -17.93 17.14 2.16
C THR A 103 -17.32 18.37 2.86
N THR A 104 -17.62 18.53 4.15
CA THR A 104 -17.14 19.65 4.99
C THR A 104 -15.89 19.30 5.80
N ASN A 105 -15.62 18.02 6.04
CA ASN A 105 -14.56 17.55 6.94
C ASN A 105 -13.23 17.19 6.23
N GLY A 106 -13.14 17.45 4.92
CA GLY A 106 -11.99 17.08 4.12
C GLY A 106 -11.98 15.60 3.73
N GLY A 107 -11.35 15.31 2.58
CA GLY A 107 -11.21 13.96 2.08
C GLY A 107 -10.20 13.13 2.87
N TYR A 108 -9.92 11.93 2.36
CA TYR A 108 -9.04 10.96 3.01
C TYR A 108 -7.68 11.54 3.46
N ASN A 109 -6.99 12.26 2.57
CA ASN A 109 -5.68 12.86 2.87
C ASN A 109 -5.74 13.91 3.99
N VAL A 110 -6.82 14.70 4.05
CA VAL A 110 -7.03 15.70 5.10
C VAL A 110 -7.27 15.00 6.43
N ARG A 111 -8.11 13.96 6.43
CA ARG A 111 -8.41 13.19 7.65
C ARG A 111 -7.18 12.48 8.20
N ASN A 112 -6.32 11.95 7.34
CA ASN A 112 -5.04 11.36 7.74
C ASN A 112 -4.10 12.40 8.35
N ALA A 113 -3.98 13.58 7.72
CA ALA A 113 -3.16 14.67 8.25
C ALA A 113 -3.65 15.14 9.63
N VAL A 114 -4.97 15.29 9.81
CA VAL A 114 -5.59 15.65 11.09
C VAL A 114 -5.37 14.56 12.14
N SER A 115 -5.52 13.28 11.78
CA SER A 115 -5.24 12.15 12.68
C SER A 115 -3.78 12.17 13.12
N ASN A 116 -2.85 12.32 12.18
CA ASN A 116 -1.42 12.38 12.48
C ASN A 116 -1.05 13.56 13.37
N TRP A 117 -1.63 14.73 13.13
CA TRP A 117 -1.46 15.89 14.00
C TRP A 117 -1.99 15.62 15.42
N THR A 118 -3.20 15.07 15.52
CA THR A 118 -3.85 14.77 16.81
C THR A 118 -3.02 13.77 17.61
N ASP A 119 -2.57 12.69 16.98
CA ASP A 119 -1.70 11.68 17.59
C ASP A 119 -0.39 12.30 18.07
N SER A 120 0.26 13.10 17.23
CA SER A 120 1.54 13.73 17.56
C SER A 120 1.41 14.74 18.70
N SER A 121 0.35 15.54 18.70
CA SER A 121 0.05 16.50 19.76
C SER A 121 -0.26 15.82 21.10
N THR A 122 -0.99 14.70 21.07
CA THR A 122 -1.27 13.87 22.25
C THR A 122 0.02 13.28 22.80
N MET A 123 0.88 12.75 21.93
CA MET A 123 2.19 12.21 22.31
C MET A 123 3.13 13.26 22.90
N MET A 124 3.02 14.52 22.47
CA MET A 124 3.80 15.63 23.03
C MET A 124 3.40 15.93 24.47
N ASN A 125 2.10 15.85 24.77
CA ASN A 125 1.57 16.19 26.09
C ASN A 125 1.65 15.02 27.08
N ALA A 126 1.30 13.81 26.66
CA ALA A 126 1.20 12.64 27.52
C ALA A 126 2.41 11.69 27.44
N GLY A 127 3.25 11.84 26.42
CA GLY A 127 4.16 10.78 26.00
C GLY A 127 3.41 9.57 25.42
N ALA A 128 4.04 8.79 24.55
CA ALA A 128 3.53 7.47 24.19
C ALA A 128 4.61 6.41 24.43
N LEU A 129 4.28 5.46 25.31
CA LEU A 129 5.08 4.27 25.50
C LEU A 129 5.00 3.39 24.24
N PRO A 130 6.07 2.62 23.93
CA PRO A 130 6.01 1.63 22.86
C PRO A 130 4.86 0.65 23.08
N SER A 131 4.04 0.45 22.06
CA SER A 131 2.96 -0.52 22.07
C SER A 131 3.49 -1.91 21.70
N LEU A 132 3.99 -2.62 22.71
CA LEU A 132 4.61 -3.94 22.52
C LEU A 132 3.66 -4.94 21.84
N HIS A 133 2.36 -4.88 22.14
CA HIS A 133 1.34 -5.74 21.52
C HIS A 133 1.30 -5.61 20.00
N GLU A 134 1.38 -4.37 19.49
CA GLU A 134 1.36 -4.07 18.06
C GLU A 134 2.66 -4.49 17.39
N GLY A 135 3.80 -4.29 18.08
CA GLY A 135 5.10 -4.81 17.66
C GLY A 135 5.13 -6.33 17.54
N TYR A 136 4.60 -7.06 18.53
CA TYR A 136 4.50 -8.53 18.50
C TYR A 136 3.58 -9.03 17.39
N ALA A 137 2.43 -8.38 17.19
CA ALA A 137 1.52 -8.71 16.09
C ALA A 137 2.19 -8.53 14.73
N MET A 138 2.98 -7.46 14.56
CA MET A 138 3.72 -7.21 13.32
C MET A 138 4.79 -8.27 13.06
N ILE A 139 5.58 -8.62 14.08
CA ILE A 139 6.59 -9.69 13.98
C ILE A 139 5.90 -11.03 13.64
N ALA A 140 4.79 -11.36 14.31
CA ALA A 140 4.03 -12.56 14.03
C ALA A 140 3.53 -12.61 12.58
N GLY A 141 3.03 -11.50 12.05
CA GLY A 141 2.61 -11.39 10.65
C GLY A 141 3.76 -11.60 9.65
N VAL A 142 4.94 -11.04 9.93
CA VAL A 142 6.16 -11.26 9.13
C VAL A 142 6.57 -12.72 9.15
N LEU A 143 6.67 -13.33 10.34
CA LEU A 143 7.05 -14.72 10.51
C LEU A 143 6.06 -15.67 9.83
N LEU A 144 4.75 -15.40 9.95
CA LEU A 144 3.74 -16.20 9.30
C LEU A 144 3.81 -16.08 7.77
N THR A 145 4.04 -14.89 7.24
CA THR A 145 4.21 -14.68 5.79
C THR A 145 5.45 -15.41 5.26
N ILE A 146 6.59 -15.30 5.95
CA ILE A 146 7.81 -16.05 5.61
C ILE A 146 7.54 -17.56 5.69
N GLY A 147 6.85 -18.01 6.72
CA GLY A 147 6.45 -19.41 6.89
C GLY A 147 5.58 -19.91 5.73
N LEU A 148 4.61 -19.12 5.28
CA LEU A 148 3.75 -19.45 4.13
C LEU A 148 4.55 -19.50 2.82
N VAL A 149 5.48 -18.57 2.60
CA VAL A 149 6.36 -18.57 1.42
C VAL A 149 7.26 -19.81 1.42
N ALA A 150 7.92 -20.10 2.55
CA ALA A 150 8.79 -21.26 2.70
C ALA A 150 8.02 -22.58 2.57
N ALA A 151 6.84 -22.68 3.18
CA ALA A 151 5.98 -23.85 3.06
C ALA A 151 5.57 -24.08 1.60
N ARG A 152 5.28 -23.01 0.85
CA ARG A 152 4.92 -23.11 -0.57
C ARG A 152 6.10 -23.48 -1.46
N TRP A 153 7.32 -23.06 -1.11
CA TRP A 153 8.54 -23.50 -1.79
C TRP A 153 8.83 -24.99 -1.53
N ARG A 154 8.61 -25.47 -0.30
CA ARG A 154 8.91 -26.86 0.07
C ARG A 154 7.82 -27.85 -0.33
N TRP A 155 6.55 -27.41 -0.33
CA TRP A 155 5.38 -28.22 -0.58
C TRP A 155 4.43 -27.52 -1.57
N LEU A 156 4.48 -27.95 -2.84
CA LEU A 156 3.65 -27.43 -3.93
C LEU A 156 2.14 -27.60 -3.72
N ARG A 157 1.71 -28.46 -2.79
CA ARG A 157 0.29 -28.79 -2.52
C ARG A 157 -0.32 -28.05 -1.32
N VAL A 158 0.41 -27.13 -0.69
CA VAL A 158 -0.14 -26.37 0.45
C VAL A 158 -1.26 -25.46 -0.06
N PRO A 159 -2.48 -25.53 0.50
CA PRO A 159 -3.61 -24.72 0.05
C PRO A 159 -3.47 -23.24 0.47
N PHE A 160 -2.60 -22.96 1.44
CA PHE A 160 -2.37 -21.62 1.96
C PHE A 160 -1.44 -20.84 1.03
N ASN A 161 -2.01 -19.78 0.43
CA ASN A 161 -1.30 -18.91 -0.49
C ASN A 161 -0.93 -17.59 0.23
N PRO A 162 0.36 -17.21 0.29
CA PRO A 162 0.79 -15.96 0.92
C PRO A 162 0.12 -14.72 0.31
N ILE A 163 -0.18 -14.72 -1.00
CA ILE A 163 -0.85 -13.60 -1.66
C ILE A 163 -2.29 -13.42 -1.15
N GLY A 164 -2.99 -14.53 -0.89
CA GLY A 164 -4.36 -14.51 -0.39
C GLY A 164 -4.40 -14.05 1.07
N TYR A 165 -3.43 -14.51 1.88
CA TYR A 165 -3.28 -14.06 3.26
C TYR A 165 -3.09 -12.54 3.35
N VAL A 166 -2.13 -11.99 2.61
CA VAL A 166 -1.86 -10.54 2.60
C VAL A 166 -3.05 -9.74 2.05
N ALA A 167 -3.67 -10.20 0.96
CA ALA A 167 -4.83 -9.52 0.37
C ALA A 167 -6.04 -9.48 1.33
N CYS A 168 -6.30 -10.56 2.06
CA CYS A 168 -7.39 -10.62 3.04
C CYS A 168 -7.14 -9.74 4.27
N ILE A 169 -5.90 -9.66 4.76
CA ILE A 169 -5.58 -8.78 5.90
C ILE A 169 -5.68 -7.32 5.50
N GLN A 170 -5.16 -6.97 4.32
CA GLN A 170 -5.07 -5.58 3.89
C GLN A 170 -6.41 -5.03 3.36
N TYR A 171 -7.14 -5.84 2.61
CA TYR A 171 -8.31 -5.42 1.85
C TYR A 171 -9.48 -6.39 1.96
N GLY A 172 -9.50 -7.28 2.95
CA GLY A 172 -10.55 -8.30 3.11
C GLY A 172 -11.96 -7.71 3.10
N TYR A 173 -12.17 -6.54 3.71
CA TYR A 173 -13.47 -5.86 3.76
C TYR A 173 -14.01 -5.45 2.37
N ALA A 174 -13.14 -5.22 1.39
CA ALA A 174 -13.51 -4.83 0.03
C ALA A 174 -13.42 -6.00 -0.96
N LEU A 175 -12.47 -6.90 -0.76
CA LEU A 175 -12.15 -7.97 -1.70
C LEU A 175 -12.99 -9.23 -1.50
N TRP A 176 -13.59 -9.44 -0.32
CA TRP A 176 -14.37 -10.66 -0.04
C TRP A 176 -15.48 -10.90 -1.07
N GLY A 177 -16.24 -9.87 -1.45
CA GLY A 177 -17.37 -9.97 -2.37
C GLY A 177 -16.94 -10.38 -3.77
N PRO A 178 -16.05 -9.63 -4.43
CA PRO A 178 -15.50 -10.01 -5.74
C PRO A 178 -14.84 -11.40 -5.74
N PHE A 179 -14.08 -11.75 -4.70
CA PHE A 179 -13.49 -13.09 -4.58
C PHE A 179 -14.55 -14.18 -4.42
N MET A 180 -15.61 -13.94 -3.65
CA MET A 180 -16.70 -14.89 -3.50
C MET A 180 -17.45 -15.10 -4.82
N VAL A 181 -17.73 -14.01 -5.55
CA VAL A 181 -18.38 -14.09 -6.87
C VAL A 181 -17.51 -14.85 -7.87
N THR A 182 -16.22 -14.52 -7.98
CA THR A 182 -15.30 -15.25 -8.87
C THR A 182 -15.15 -16.71 -8.48
N TRP A 183 -15.15 -17.04 -7.18
CA TRP A 183 -15.12 -18.42 -6.70
C TRP A 183 -16.40 -19.18 -7.05
N ILE A 184 -17.59 -18.58 -6.88
CA ILE A 184 -18.87 -19.17 -7.28
C ILE A 184 -18.87 -19.42 -8.78
N LEU A 185 -18.55 -18.41 -9.60
CA LEU A 185 -18.50 -18.51 -11.06
C LEU A 185 -17.54 -19.61 -11.52
N LYS A 186 -16.33 -19.66 -10.94
CA LYS A 186 -15.36 -20.70 -11.24
C LYS A 186 -15.87 -22.08 -10.87
N THR A 187 -16.51 -22.23 -9.70
CA THR A 187 -17.05 -23.50 -9.22
C THR A 187 -18.19 -23.99 -10.11
N VAL A 188 -19.09 -23.09 -10.51
CA VAL A 188 -20.18 -23.37 -11.44
C VAL A 188 -19.64 -23.78 -12.81
N ALA A 189 -18.69 -23.02 -13.37
CA ALA A 189 -18.04 -23.35 -14.64
C ALA A 189 -17.36 -24.72 -14.61
N HIS A 190 -16.69 -25.07 -13.51
CA HIS A 190 -16.05 -26.38 -13.34
C HIS A 190 -17.05 -27.53 -13.22
N ARG A 191 -18.16 -27.33 -12.48
CA ARG A 191 -19.17 -28.37 -12.24
C ARG A 191 -20.09 -28.60 -13.45
N LEU A 192 -20.40 -27.55 -14.22
CA LEU A 192 -21.30 -27.63 -15.37
C LEU A 192 -20.59 -27.88 -16.70
N GLY A 193 -19.36 -27.38 -16.88
CA GLY A 193 -18.67 -27.39 -18.18
C GLY A 193 -17.56 -28.42 -18.36
N GLY A 194 -17.12 -29.08 -17.28
CA GLY A 194 -15.96 -29.97 -17.29
C GLY A 194 -14.66 -29.28 -17.75
N ALA A 195 -13.59 -30.05 -17.97
CA ALA A 195 -12.28 -29.52 -18.39
C ALA A 195 -12.30 -28.81 -19.76
N ARG A 196 -13.33 -29.07 -20.58
CA ARG A 196 -13.46 -28.51 -21.94
C ARG A 196 -13.90 -27.05 -21.93
N LEU A 197 -14.90 -26.70 -21.10
CA LEU A 197 -15.39 -25.32 -20.99
C LEU A 197 -14.37 -24.40 -20.29
N TYR A 198 -13.64 -24.93 -19.31
CA TYR A 198 -12.59 -24.16 -18.61
C TYR A 198 -11.48 -23.69 -19.57
N ARG A 199 -11.09 -24.54 -20.53
CA ARG A 199 -10.02 -24.25 -21.51
C ARG A 199 -10.48 -23.34 -22.67
N GLN A 200 -11.78 -23.07 -22.81
CA GLN A 200 -12.30 -22.14 -23.82
C GLN A 200 -12.51 -20.72 -23.26
N LEU A 201 -12.61 -20.58 -21.93
CA LEU A 201 -12.88 -19.30 -21.26
C LEU A 201 -11.62 -18.64 -20.66
N MET A 202 -10.52 -19.37 -20.51
CA MET A 202 -9.19 -18.91 -20.08
C MET A 202 -8.17 -19.16 -21.17
#